data_AF-A0A381W056-F1
#
_entry.id   AF-A0A381W056-F1
#
_cell.length_a   1.000
_cell.length_b   1.000
_cell.length_c   1.000
_cell.angle_alpha   90.00
_cell.angle_beta   90.00
_cell.angle_gamma   90.00
#
_symmetry.space_group_name_H-M   'P 1'
#
loop_
_entity.id
_entity.type
_entity.pdbx_description
1 polymer ?
#
loop_
_entity_poly.entity_id
_entity_poly.type
_entity_poly.pdbx_seq_one_letter_code
_entity_poly.pdbx_strand_id
1 'polypeptide(L)'
;MKDVFSIIWRLTKQLSDSPFEEERIRELRPIDYILDYYTNPMKDIEDPRDNKKYVIEWKDEDGRIKEIERYNAIVNGYNDEIKNNKTEFFQLLPVDDKAHSPSELGYNEPIDDFDPIPLWAFNCIPKLSRDKSSRRGRLMVDDEELYKLHYDEPQDADKFVKHLNKQIFDYIQSKFQSANKKGAWSKHNMWFEPNRRFLEWFDLKDTDPESERNGIPGSLSKWAKEVVRLLLKNGEMKHQDILIELDVLPKSYNHLSKIFKTPDAKEFFQSEIVNNKSYYSLRDPSKFK
;
A
#
# COMPACT_ATOMS: atom_id res chain seq x y z
N MET A 1 8.87 -5.86 6.20
CA MET A 1 7.42 -5.67 5.99
C MET A 1 6.78 -5.43 7.34
N LYS A 2 6.47 -4.17 7.66
CA LYS A 2 5.70 -3.79 8.83
C LYS A 2 4.42 -4.62 8.97
N ASP A 3 3.94 -4.71 10.20
CA ASP A 3 2.67 -5.34 10.53
C ASP A 3 1.50 -4.74 9.73
N VAL A 4 0.76 -5.58 9.01
CA VAL A 4 -0.38 -5.18 8.16
C VAL A 4 -1.44 -4.40 8.95
N PHE A 5 -1.59 -4.68 10.24
CA PHE A 5 -2.51 -3.93 11.09
C PHE A 5 -2.12 -2.45 11.21
N SER A 6 -0.82 -2.14 11.25
CA SER A 6 -0.34 -0.74 11.25
C SER A 6 -0.74 0.01 9.97
N ILE A 7 -0.74 -0.66 8.83
CA ILE A 7 -1.23 -0.10 7.55
C ILE A 7 -2.73 0.16 7.65
N ILE A 8 -3.50 -0.83 8.08
CA ILE A 8 -4.96 -0.72 8.26
C ILE A 8 -5.32 0.43 9.19
N TRP A 9 -4.62 0.55 10.32
CA TRP A 9 -4.82 1.61 11.30
C TRP A 9 -4.58 3.01 10.70
N ARG A 10 -3.53 3.19 9.91
CA ARG A 10 -3.25 4.47 9.22
C ARG A 10 -4.33 4.84 8.22
N LEU A 11 -4.80 3.86 7.42
CA LEU A 11 -5.86 4.08 6.43
C LEU A 11 -7.19 4.42 7.11
N THR A 12 -7.58 3.66 8.13
CA THR A 12 -8.87 3.83 8.83
C THR A 12 -8.97 5.13 9.62
N LYS A 13 -7.86 5.63 10.17
CA LYS A 13 -7.80 6.97 10.80
C LYS A 13 -8.14 8.12 9.86
N GLN A 14 -7.83 7.97 8.58
CA GLN A 14 -8.12 9.00 7.56
C GLN A 14 -9.51 8.85 6.94
N LEU A 15 -10.17 7.70 7.16
CA LEU A 15 -11.50 7.41 6.60
C LEU A 15 -12.64 7.91 7.48
N SER A 16 -12.41 8.10 8.78
CA SER A 16 -13.44 8.52 9.73
C SER A 16 -12.83 9.27 10.92
N ASP A 17 -13.49 10.36 11.29
CA ASP A 17 -13.16 11.19 12.47
C ASP A 17 -13.68 10.55 13.78
N SER A 18 -14.30 9.36 13.72
CA SER A 18 -14.81 8.69 14.92
C SER A 18 -13.68 8.40 15.93
N PRO A 19 -13.91 8.63 17.23
CA PRO A 19 -12.96 8.25 18.26
C PRO A 19 -12.86 6.73 18.45
N PHE A 20 -13.87 5.96 18.00
CA PHE A 20 -13.96 4.52 18.18
C PHE A 20 -13.29 3.75 17.06
N GLU A 21 -12.43 2.79 17.40
CA GLU A 21 -11.66 2.02 16.42
C GLU A 21 -12.55 1.13 15.56
N GLU A 22 -13.54 0.48 16.17
CA GLU A 22 -14.49 -0.38 15.48
C GLU A 22 -15.30 0.34 14.41
N GLU A 23 -15.62 1.62 14.63
CA GLU A 23 -16.33 2.46 13.66
C GLU A 23 -15.42 2.83 12.50
N ARG A 24 -14.16 3.19 12.78
CA ARG A 24 -13.17 3.48 11.73
C ARG A 24 -12.85 2.25 10.88
N ILE A 25 -12.71 1.07 11.50
CA ILE A 25 -12.45 -0.20 10.80
C ILE A 25 -13.59 -0.53 9.84
N ARG A 26 -14.85 -0.29 10.23
CA ARG A 26 -16.01 -0.54 9.36
C ARG A 26 -16.00 0.27 8.08
N GLU A 27 -15.28 1.40 8.02
CA GLU A 27 -15.13 2.21 6.82
C GLU A 27 -14.03 1.73 5.87
N LEU A 28 -13.20 0.76 6.31
CA LEU A 28 -12.13 0.20 5.49
C LEU A 28 -12.68 -0.36 4.17
N ARG A 29 -11.94 -0.06 3.10
CA ARG A 29 -12.28 -0.37 1.72
C ARG A 29 -11.02 -0.83 0.98
N PRO A 30 -11.19 -1.66 -0.06
CA PRO A 30 -10.09 -1.99 -0.96
C PRO A 30 -9.61 -0.73 -1.68
N ILE A 31 -8.31 -0.67 -1.91
CA ILE A 31 -7.66 0.37 -2.71
C ILE A 31 -7.91 0.07 -4.19
N ASP A 32 -8.31 1.06 -4.98
CA ASP A 32 -8.58 0.86 -6.41
C ASP A 32 -7.39 1.27 -7.27
N TYR A 33 -6.69 2.35 -6.89
CA TYR A 33 -5.43 2.77 -7.48
C TYR A 33 -4.63 3.62 -6.49
N ILE A 34 -3.38 3.87 -6.83
CA ILE A 34 -2.46 4.74 -6.09
C ILE A 34 -2.04 5.93 -6.96
N LEU A 35 -1.63 7.01 -6.32
CA LEU A 35 -1.08 8.20 -6.96
C LEU A 35 0.21 8.60 -6.25
N ASP A 36 1.18 9.08 -7.03
CA ASP A 36 2.38 9.70 -6.48
C ASP A 36 1.98 10.89 -5.61
N TYR A 37 2.67 11.02 -4.47
CA TYR A 37 2.50 12.17 -3.59
C TYR A 37 3.23 13.39 -4.15
N TYR A 38 4.40 13.17 -4.73
CA TYR A 38 5.28 14.22 -5.20
C TYR A 38 4.92 14.68 -6.60
N THR A 39 4.98 15.99 -6.82
CA THR A 39 5.07 16.58 -8.16
C THR A 39 6.49 17.11 -8.32
N ASN A 40 7.03 17.06 -9.54
CA ASN A 40 8.34 17.62 -9.84
C ASN A 40 8.21 18.65 -10.97
N PRO A 41 8.39 19.96 -10.70
CA PRO A 41 8.74 20.55 -9.40
C PRO A 41 7.57 20.49 -8.39
N MET A 42 7.91 20.49 -7.11
CA MET A 42 6.94 20.61 -6.01
C MET A 42 6.69 22.10 -5.74
N LYS A 43 5.40 22.49 -5.54
CA LYS A 43 4.98 23.89 -5.42
C LYS A 43 5.81 24.68 -4.42
N ASP A 44 6.04 25.95 -4.77
CA ASP A 44 6.77 26.92 -3.97
C ASP A 44 6.13 27.13 -2.59
N ILE A 45 6.94 27.05 -1.53
CA ILE A 45 6.57 27.50 -0.19
C ILE A 45 7.38 28.76 0.12
N GLU A 46 6.71 29.78 0.64
CA GLU A 46 7.29 31.08 0.98
C GLU A 46 7.57 31.11 2.50
N ASP A 47 8.83 31.29 2.88
CA ASP A 47 9.21 31.45 4.28
C ASP A 47 8.80 32.86 4.74
N PRO A 48 7.92 32.98 5.75
CA PRO A 48 7.36 34.26 6.17
C PRO A 48 8.38 35.17 6.87
N ARG A 49 9.57 34.66 7.24
CA ARG A 49 10.62 35.46 7.90
C ARG A 49 11.36 36.36 6.91
N ASP A 50 11.61 35.85 5.71
CA ASP A 50 12.42 36.52 4.68
C ASP A 50 11.72 36.65 3.31
N ASN A 51 10.46 36.18 3.21
CA ASN A 51 9.66 36.08 1.98
C ASN A 51 10.37 35.30 0.86
N LYS A 52 11.29 34.40 1.23
CA LYS A 52 12.03 33.60 0.25
C LYS A 52 11.18 32.42 -0.17
N LYS A 53 11.05 32.25 -1.48
CA LYS A 53 10.38 31.11 -2.10
C LYS A 53 11.35 29.96 -2.29
N TYR A 54 10.95 28.79 -1.82
CA TYR A 54 11.69 27.55 -2.00
C TYR A 54 11.00 26.68 -3.04
N VAL A 55 11.65 26.51 -4.20
CA VAL A 55 11.24 25.55 -5.23
C VAL A 55 12.00 24.25 -4.99
N ILE A 56 11.28 23.12 -4.92
CA ILE A 56 11.89 21.80 -4.76
C ILE A 56 11.82 21.09 -6.11
N GLU A 57 12.97 20.90 -6.73
CA GLU A 57 13.11 20.26 -8.05
C GLU A 57 14.25 19.23 -7.99
N TRP A 58 14.05 18.07 -8.60
CA TRP A 58 15.03 16.99 -8.60
C TRP A 58 15.13 16.29 -9.95
N LYS A 59 16.20 15.53 -10.17
CA LYS A 59 16.42 14.79 -11.42
C LYS A 59 16.13 13.29 -11.29
N ASP A 60 16.34 12.77 -10.09
CA ASP A 60 16.23 11.35 -9.75
C ASP A 60 15.78 11.22 -8.29
N GLU A 61 15.60 9.97 -7.84
CA GLU A 61 15.05 9.66 -6.52
C GLU A 61 16.01 10.04 -5.39
N ASP A 62 17.31 9.82 -5.55
CA ASP A 62 18.32 10.26 -4.58
C ASP A 62 18.35 11.79 -4.46
N GLY A 63 18.18 12.49 -5.58
CA GLY A 63 18.02 13.94 -5.63
C GLY A 63 16.74 14.40 -4.93
N ARG A 64 15.62 13.71 -5.14
CA ARG A 64 14.34 14.00 -4.46
C ARG A 64 14.51 13.98 -2.95
N ILE A 65 15.11 12.91 -2.42
CA ILE A 65 15.34 12.73 -0.99
C ILE A 65 16.19 13.88 -0.44
N LYS A 66 17.32 14.18 -1.07
CA LYS A 66 18.22 15.27 -0.64
C LYS A 66 17.55 16.64 -0.64
N GLU A 67 16.77 16.94 -1.68
CA GLU A 67 16.10 18.24 -1.79
C GLU A 67 14.97 18.38 -0.75
N ILE A 68 14.21 17.31 -0.49
CA ILE A 68 13.20 17.30 0.57
C ILE A 68 13.84 17.37 1.96
N GLU A 69 14.93 16.65 2.23
CA GLU A 69 15.65 16.74 3.51
C GLU A 69 16.19 18.15 3.76
N ARG A 70 16.78 18.79 2.74
CA ARG A 70 17.23 20.18 2.82
C ARG A 70 16.06 21.11 3.16
N TYR A 71 14.92 20.94 2.49
CA TYR A 71 13.72 21.72 2.76
C TYR A 71 13.19 21.49 4.18
N ASN A 72 13.06 20.23 4.61
CA ASN A 72 12.59 19.88 5.94
C ASN A 72 13.49 20.41 7.05
N ALA A 73 14.81 20.50 6.83
CA ALA A 73 15.71 21.13 7.79
C ALA A 73 15.40 22.63 7.99
N ILE A 74 15.02 23.34 6.91
CA ILE A 74 14.61 24.75 6.98
C ILE A 74 13.27 24.87 7.72
N VAL A 75 12.29 24.04 7.37
CA VAL A 75 10.97 24.01 8.02
C VAL A 75 11.09 23.69 9.51
N ASN A 76 11.88 22.70 9.89
CA ASN A 76 12.05 22.35 11.29
C ASN A 76 12.70 23.48 12.09
N GLY A 77 13.71 24.15 11.52
CA GLY A 77 14.31 25.33 12.15
C GLY A 77 13.29 26.47 12.34
N TYR A 78 12.43 26.72 11.35
CA TYR A 78 11.33 27.68 11.48
C TYR A 78 10.32 27.24 12.55
N ASN A 79 9.85 26.00 12.53
CA ASN A 79 8.86 25.50 13.47
C ASN A 79 9.36 25.52 14.93
N ASP A 80 10.66 25.33 15.15
CA ASP A 80 11.27 25.48 16.48
C ASP A 80 11.16 26.93 17.00
N GLU A 81 11.32 27.93 16.13
CA GLU A 81 11.07 29.34 16.47
C GLU A 81 9.59 29.59 16.77
N ILE A 82 8.69 29.05 15.95
CA ILE A 82 7.22 29.17 16.12
C ILE A 82 6.75 28.61 17.46
N LYS A 83 7.39 27.55 17.97
CA LYS A 83 7.05 27.00 19.28
C LYS A 83 7.26 28.02 20.41
N ASN A 84 8.33 28.83 20.33
CA ASN A 84 8.58 29.90 21.29
C ASN A 84 7.54 31.01 21.10
N ASN A 85 7.27 31.40 19.85
CA ASN A 85 6.29 32.44 19.55
C ASN A 85 4.88 32.09 20.04
N LYS A 86 4.43 30.85 19.79
CA LYS A 86 3.17 30.32 20.32
C LYS A 86 3.13 30.42 21.85
N THR A 87 4.24 30.11 22.52
CA THR A 87 4.32 30.18 24.00
C THR A 87 4.16 31.62 24.50
N GLU A 88 4.82 32.59 23.87
CA GLU A 88 4.67 34.01 24.20
C GLU A 88 3.25 34.52 23.91
N PHE A 89 2.70 34.18 22.74
CA PHE A 89 1.33 34.52 22.37
C PHE A 89 0.32 33.96 23.39
N PHE A 90 0.46 32.70 23.81
CA PHE A 90 -0.41 32.10 24.81
C PHE A 90 -0.36 32.80 26.18
N GLN A 91 0.76 33.45 26.53
CA GLN A 91 0.85 34.25 27.76
C GLN A 91 0.10 35.58 27.68
N LEU A 92 -0.18 36.07 26.47
CA LEU A 92 -0.94 37.30 26.24
C LEU A 92 -2.46 37.06 26.20
N LEU A 93 -2.90 35.79 26.10
CA LEU A 93 -4.32 35.47 26.02
C LEU A 93 -5.06 35.90 27.30
N PRO A 94 -6.16 36.66 27.17
CA PRO A 94 -7.05 36.90 28.28
C PRO A 94 -7.63 35.59 28.84
N VAL A 95 -7.92 35.57 30.14
CA VAL A 95 -8.68 34.47 30.75
C VAL A 95 -10.17 34.70 30.47
N ASP A 96 -10.58 34.45 29.23
CA ASP A 96 -11.98 34.42 28.80
C ASP A 96 -12.24 33.25 27.83
N ASP A 97 -13.52 32.96 27.57
CA ASP A 97 -13.93 31.87 26.66
C ASP A 97 -13.94 32.32 25.18
N LYS A 98 -13.15 33.34 24.81
CA LYS A 98 -13.12 33.89 23.46
C LYS A 98 -11.83 33.52 22.74
N ALA A 99 -11.95 33.31 21.44
CA ALA A 99 -10.78 33.23 20.57
C ALA A 99 -10.25 34.64 20.31
N HIS A 100 -8.94 34.82 20.46
CA HIS A 100 -8.22 36.05 20.13
C HIS A 100 -7.19 35.77 19.04
N SER A 101 -7.05 36.70 18.11
CA SER A 101 -6.03 36.69 17.07
C SER A 101 -4.73 37.37 17.55
N PRO A 102 -3.57 37.01 16.98
CA PRO A 102 -2.30 37.71 17.25
C PRO A 102 -2.40 39.23 17.12
N SER A 103 -3.03 39.71 16.04
CA SER A 103 -3.21 41.13 15.76
C SER A 103 -4.02 41.88 16.82
N GLU A 104 -5.04 41.25 17.43
CA GLU A 104 -5.85 41.87 18.49
C GLU A 104 -5.04 42.12 19.76
N LEU A 105 -4.02 41.29 20.00
CA LEU A 105 -3.13 41.38 21.16
C LEU A 105 -1.82 42.12 20.84
N GLY A 106 -1.70 42.71 19.64
CA GLY A 106 -0.50 43.41 19.17
C GLY A 106 0.71 42.49 18.97
N TYR A 107 0.48 41.18 18.85
CA TYR A 107 1.50 40.18 18.60
C TYR A 107 1.73 40.03 17.09
N ASN A 108 2.90 40.42 16.62
CA ASN A 108 3.22 40.49 15.19
C ASN A 108 4.14 39.35 14.72
N GLU A 109 4.62 38.51 15.63
CA GLU A 109 5.49 37.38 15.26
C GLU A 109 4.65 36.24 14.65
N PRO A 110 5.21 35.47 13.72
CA PRO A 110 4.51 34.34 13.12
C PRO A 110 4.19 33.28 14.18
N ILE A 111 3.00 32.69 14.08
CA ILE A 111 2.53 31.60 14.96
C ILE A 111 2.08 30.35 14.19
N ASP A 112 2.06 30.40 12.87
CA ASP A 112 1.67 29.27 12.04
C ASP A 112 2.90 28.45 11.66
N ASP A 113 2.87 27.15 11.94
CA ASP A 113 3.89 26.18 11.57
C ASP A 113 3.63 25.58 10.18
N PHE A 114 4.69 25.04 9.57
CA PHE A 114 4.60 24.31 8.30
C PHE A 114 4.79 22.81 8.54
N ASP A 115 4.03 21.98 7.82
CA ASP A 115 4.25 20.55 7.85
C ASP A 115 5.51 20.18 7.03
N PRO A 116 6.46 19.39 7.61
CA PRO A 116 7.53 18.79 6.84
C PRO A 116 6.97 17.88 5.74
N ILE A 117 7.67 17.83 4.60
CA ILE A 117 7.29 16.96 3.49
C ILE A 117 7.75 15.53 3.82
N PRO A 118 6.84 14.52 3.79
CA PRO A 118 7.24 13.13 4.01
C PRO A 118 8.23 12.66 2.94
N LEU A 119 9.11 11.72 3.30
CA LEU A 119 10.13 11.18 2.37
C LEU A 119 9.63 10.00 1.56
N TRP A 120 8.65 9.24 2.07
CA TRP A 120 8.21 7.98 1.48
C TRP A 120 6.69 7.93 1.32
N ALA A 121 6.10 9.05 0.90
CA ALA A 121 4.67 9.20 0.73
C ALA A 121 4.15 8.79 -0.66
N PHE A 122 2.97 8.18 -0.64
CA PHE A 122 2.09 7.99 -1.80
C PHE A 122 0.63 8.06 -1.34
N ASN A 123 -0.29 8.26 -2.28
CA ASN A 123 -1.71 8.36 -2.01
C ASN A 123 -2.44 7.10 -2.43
N CYS A 124 -3.12 6.44 -1.50
CA CYS A 124 -4.06 5.36 -1.77
C CYS A 124 -5.45 5.93 -2.06
N ILE A 125 -6.08 5.51 -3.15
CA ILE A 125 -7.46 5.87 -3.48
C ILE A 125 -8.37 4.66 -3.25
N PRO A 126 -9.21 4.68 -2.19
CA PRO A 126 -10.15 3.61 -1.93
C PRO A 126 -11.23 3.52 -3.02
N LYS A 127 -11.75 2.31 -3.25
CA LYS A 127 -12.89 2.11 -4.13
C LYS A 127 -14.09 2.93 -3.65
N LEU A 128 -14.63 3.73 -4.58
CA LEU A 128 -15.77 4.59 -4.32
C LEU A 128 -17.00 3.76 -3.94
N SER A 129 -17.74 4.24 -2.94
CA SER A 129 -19.11 3.79 -2.73
C SER A 129 -20.03 4.57 -3.66
N ARG A 130 -21.18 4.00 -4.01
CA ARG A 130 -22.28 4.73 -4.64
C ARG A 130 -22.90 5.81 -3.73
N ASP A 131 -22.51 5.85 -2.46
CA ASP A 131 -22.99 6.81 -1.48
C ASP A 131 -22.35 8.19 -1.68
N LYS A 132 -23.20 9.21 -1.83
CA LYS A 132 -22.82 10.61 -2.10
C LYS A 132 -22.06 11.27 -0.94
N SER A 133 -22.09 10.64 0.24
CA SER A 133 -21.40 11.08 1.46
C SER A 133 -19.94 10.64 1.53
N SER A 134 -19.48 9.71 0.67
CA SER A 134 -18.09 9.25 0.75
C SER A 134 -17.16 10.39 0.31
N ARG A 135 -16.44 10.98 1.27
CA ARG A 135 -15.34 11.88 0.96
C ARG A 135 -14.40 11.11 0.03
N ARG A 136 -14.06 11.71 -1.13
CA ARG A 136 -12.94 11.24 -1.96
C ARG A 136 -11.65 11.50 -1.16
N GLY A 137 -11.40 10.68 -0.15
CA GLY A 137 -10.21 10.79 0.67
C GLY A 137 -9.06 10.17 -0.08
N ARG A 138 -8.10 10.99 -0.53
CA ARG A 138 -6.76 10.49 -0.81
C ARG A 138 -6.18 10.10 0.53
N LEU A 139 -5.92 8.80 0.73
CA LEU A 139 -5.34 8.32 1.98
C LEU A 139 -3.82 8.35 1.80
N MET A 140 -3.17 9.31 2.46
CA MET A 140 -1.72 9.43 2.39
C MET A 140 -1.08 8.33 3.25
N VAL A 141 -0.12 7.63 2.66
CA VAL A 141 0.71 6.62 3.33
C VAL A 141 2.15 7.07 3.21
N ASP A 142 2.80 7.35 4.33
CA ASP A 142 4.24 7.62 4.42
C ASP A 142 4.97 6.41 5.03
N ASP A 143 5.53 5.57 4.17
CA ASP A 143 6.16 4.31 4.57
C ASP A 143 7.25 3.87 3.59
N GLU A 144 8.50 3.87 4.05
CA GLU A 144 9.67 3.54 3.22
C GLU A 144 9.62 2.16 2.58
N GLU A 145 9.24 1.11 3.34
CA GLU A 145 9.23 -0.25 2.80
C GLU A 145 8.13 -0.40 1.73
N LEU A 146 6.94 0.14 1.98
CA LEU A 146 5.84 0.08 1.01
C LEU A 146 6.10 0.98 -0.19
N TYR A 147 6.68 2.15 0.01
CA TYR A 147 7.05 3.05 -1.08
C TYR A 147 8.08 2.39 -1.99
N LYS A 148 9.14 1.81 -1.43
CA LYS A 148 10.14 1.05 -2.19
C LYS A 148 9.53 -0.16 -2.90
N LEU A 149 8.62 -0.89 -2.25
CA LEU A 149 7.90 -1.98 -2.90
C LEU A 149 7.08 -1.52 -4.12
N HIS A 150 6.46 -0.33 -4.03
CA HIS A 150 5.76 0.28 -5.16
C HIS A 150 6.72 0.75 -6.25
N TYR A 151 7.79 1.45 -5.87
CA TYR A 151 8.68 2.17 -6.79
C TYR A 151 9.74 1.26 -7.44
N ASP A 152 10.27 0.29 -6.68
CA ASP A 152 11.41 -0.55 -7.09
C ASP A 152 11.00 -1.89 -7.71
N GLU A 153 9.87 -2.51 -7.34
CA GLU A 153 9.63 -3.93 -7.65
C GLU A 153 8.57 -4.26 -8.74
N PRO A 154 7.64 -3.36 -9.09
CA PRO A 154 7.30 -3.20 -10.52
C PRO A 154 6.74 -1.80 -10.89
N GLN A 155 7.04 -1.28 -12.09
CA GLN A 155 6.37 -0.11 -12.71
C GLN A 155 4.86 -0.31 -13.03
N ASP A 156 4.19 -1.18 -12.29
CA ASP A 156 2.82 -1.60 -12.51
C ASP A 156 2.03 -1.37 -11.22
N ALA A 157 1.48 -0.16 -11.11
CA ALA A 157 0.68 0.27 -9.98
C ALA A 157 -0.47 -0.69 -9.67
N ASP A 158 -1.03 -1.35 -10.70
CA ASP A 158 -2.10 -2.34 -10.52
C ASP A 158 -1.62 -3.58 -9.77
N LYS A 159 -0.38 -4.04 -10.01
CA LYS A 159 0.20 -5.17 -9.25
C LYS A 159 0.44 -4.79 -7.79
N PHE A 160 0.97 -3.60 -7.54
CA PHE A 160 1.16 -3.11 -6.18
C PHE A 160 -0.18 -3.04 -5.43
N VAL A 161 -1.21 -2.47 -6.06
CA VAL A 161 -2.56 -2.38 -5.48
C VAL A 161 -3.14 -3.77 -5.18
N LYS A 162 -3.01 -4.73 -6.11
CA LYS A 162 -3.43 -6.13 -5.88
C LYS A 162 -2.71 -6.73 -4.67
N HIS A 163 -1.39 -6.58 -4.60
CA HIS A 163 -0.58 -7.09 -3.51
C HIS A 163 -0.98 -6.47 -2.16
N LEU A 164 -1.09 -5.14 -2.09
CA LEU A 164 -1.51 -4.42 -0.89
C LEU A 164 -2.91 -4.83 -0.43
N ASN A 165 -3.88 -4.88 -1.34
CA ASN A 165 -5.24 -5.32 -1.01
C ASN A 165 -5.28 -6.76 -0.51
N LYS A 166 -4.43 -7.63 -1.06
CA LYS A 166 -4.36 -9.02 -0.63
C LYS A 166 -3.85 -9.12 0.80
N GLN A 167 -2.76 -8.43 1.13
CA GLN A 167 -2.24 -8.42 2.50
C GLN A 167 -3.31 -7.96 3.51
N ILE A 168 -4.01 -6.87 3.19
CA ILE A 168 -5.11 -6.36 4.02
C ILE A 168 -6.23 -7.41 4.13
N PHE A 169 -6.59 -8.04 3.02
CA PHE A 169 -7.66 -9.04 3.00
C PHE A 169 -7.31 -10.30 3.78
N ASP A 170 -6.09 -10.81 3.68
CA ASP A 170 -5.63 -11.95 4.47
C ASP A 170 -5.67 -11.65 5.97
N TYR A 171 -5.33 -10.42 6.37
CA TYR A 171 -5.53 -9.96 7.74
C TYR A 171 -7.01 -9.99 8.15
N ILE A 172 -7.91 -9.40 7.34
CA ILE A 172 -9.36 -9.41 7.60
C ILE A 172 -9.88 -10.85 7.73
N GLN A 173 -9.43 -11.74 6.87
CA GLN A 173 -9.81 -13.15 6.86
C GLN A 173 -9.33 -13.88 8.11
N SER A 174 -8.13 -13.58 8.63
CA SER A 174 -7.68 -14.10 9.93
C SER A 174 -8.62 -13.68 11.08
N LYS A 175 -9.15 -12.45 11.04
CA LYS A 175 -10.11 -11.95 12.03
C LYS A 175 -11.48 -12.58 11.87
N PHE A 176 -11.93 -12.78 10.64
CA PHE A 176 -13.13 -13.55 10.32
C PHE A 176 -13.06 -14.97 10.90
N GLN A 177 -11.98 -15.72 10.60
CA GLN A 177 -11.80 -17.08 11.09
C GLN A 177 -11.81 -17.14 12.63
N SER A 178 -11.16 -16.18 13.29
CA SER A 178 -11.15 -16.07 14.74
C SER A 178 -12.55 -15.80 15.32
N ALA A 179 -13.30 -14.87 14.73
CA ALA A 179 -14.66 -14.54 15.17
C ALA A 179 -15.64 -15.68 14.91
N ASN A 180 -15.53 -16.35 13.76
CA ASN A 180 -16.39 -17.47 13.38
C ASN A 180 -16.20 -18.67 14.33
N LYS A 181 -14.95 -19.01 14.66
CA LYS A 181 -14.63 -20.06 15.67
C LYS A 181 -15.27 -19.78 17.03
N LYS A 182 -15.48 -18.51 17.38
CA LYS A 182 -16.07 -18.07 18.66
C LYS A 182 -17.59 -17.85 18.57
N GLY A 183 -18.23 -18.11 17.42
CA GLY A 183 -19.65 -17.82 17.21
C GLY A 183 -20.00 -16.32 17.23
N ALA A 184 -19.00 -15.44 17.08
CA ALA A 184 -19.14 -13.99 17.17
C ALA A 184 -19.17 -13.29 15.79
N TRP A 185 -19.28 -14.07 14.71
CA TRP A 185 -19.40 -13.53 13.36
C TRP A 185 -20.84 -13.10 13.08
N SER A 186 -21.06 -11.79 12.94
CA SER A 186 -22.35 -11.20 12.62
C SER A 186 -22.18 -9.88 11.89
N LYS A 187 -23.27 -9.33 11.35
CA LYS A 187 -23.31 -7.98 10.75
C LYS A 187 -22.85 -6.86 11.69
N HIS A 188 -22.81 -7.10 13.00
CA HIS A 188 -22.33 -6.14 14.00
C HIS A 188 -20.82 -6.27 14.27
N ASN A 189 -20.15 -7.27 13.70
CA ASN A 189 -18.69 -7.39 13.79
C ASN A 189 -18.03 -6.28 12.96
N MET A 190 -17.01 -5.62 13.51
CA MET A 190 -16.32 -4.51 12.81
C MET A 190 -15.67 -4.92 11.49
N TRP A 191 -15.29 -6.19 11.34
CA TRP A 191 -14.69 -6.74 10.12
C TRP A 191 -15.71 -7.21 9.08
N PHE A 192 -17.01 -7.20 9.39
CA PHE A 192 -18.05 -7.71 8.49
C PHE A 192 -18.11 -6.95 7.16
N GLU A 193 -18.26 -5.63 7.22
CA GLU A 193 -18.32 -4.79 6.02
C GLU A 193 -17.01 -4.76 5.23
N PRO A 194 -15.83 -4.59 5.85
CA PRO A 194 -14.56 -4.72 5.15
C PRO A 194 -14.42 -6.07 4.44
N ASN A 195 -14.73 -7.18 5.10
CA ASN A 195 -14.63 -8.50 4.50
C ASN A 195 -15.47 -8.62 3.22
N ARG A 196 -16.73 -8.18 3.28
CA ARG A 196 -17.64 -8.19 2.13
C ARG A 196 -17.10 -7.34 0.98
N ARG A 197 -16.64 -6.12 1.25
CA ARG A 197 -16.14 -5.19 0.22
C ARG A 197 -14.87 -5.68 -0.48
N PHE A 198 -13.95 -6.30 0.27
CA PHE A 198 -12.73 -6.85 -0.31
C PHE A 198 -13.03 -8.09 -1.15
N LEU A 199 -13.90 -9.00 -0.70
CA LEU A 199 -14.38 -10.13 -1.52
C LEU A 199 -14.95 -9.64 -2.85
N GLU A 200 -15.90 -8.70 -2.81
CA GLU A 200 -16.50 -8.12 -4.02
C GLU A 200 -15.47 -7.45 -4.94
N TRP A 201 -14.40 -6.87 -4.38
CA TRP A 201 -13.34 -6.26 -5.18
C TRP A 201 -12.49 -7.30 -5.90
N PHE A 202 -12.12 -8.40 -5.23
CA PHE A 202 -11.39 -9.49 -5.84
C PHE A 202 -12.20 -10.20 -6.93
N ASP A 203 -13.48 -10.46 -6.66
CA ASP A 203 -14.42 -11.03 -7.65
C ASP A 203 -14.50 -10.17 -8.92
N LEU A 204 -14.57 -8.84 -8.76
CA LEU A 204 -14.67 -7.91 -9.89
C LEU A 204 -13.35 -7.73 -10.67
N LYS A 205 -12.19 -7.98 -10.05
CA LYS A 205 -10.89 -7.86 -10.70
C LYS A 205 -10.43 -9.16 -11.37
N ASP A 206 -11.30 -10.18 -11.43
CA ASP A 206 -11.00 -11.54 -11.88
C ASP A 206 -9.68 -12.06 -11.30
N THR A 207 -9.46 -11.70 -10.03
CA THR A 207 -8.25 -12.03 -9.29
C THR A 207 -8.72 -12.87 -8.13
N ASP A 208 -8.60 -14.19 -8.28
CA ASP A 208 -8.94 -15.11 -7.19
C ASP A 208 -8.10 -14.74 -5.95
N PRO A 209 -8.71 -14.31 -4.83
CA PRO A 209 -7.97 -13.92 -3.64
C PRO A 209 -7.22 -15.11 -3.01
N GLU A 210 -7.64 -16.33 -3.31
CA GLU A 210 -6.98 -17.59 -2.96
C GLU A 210 -5.81 -17.92 -3.91
N SER A 211 -5.65 -17.24 -5.06
CA SER A 211 -4.61 -17.56 -6.06
C SER A 211 -3.16 -17.35 -5.58
N GLU A 212 -2.99 -16.66 -4.45
CA GLU A 212 -1.75 -16.50 -3.69
C GLU A 212 -1.81 -17.13 -2.28
N ARG A 213 -2.94 -17.76 -1.89
CA ARG A 213 -3.00 -18.70 -0.74
C ARG A 213 -2.59 -20.11 -1.10
N ASN A 214 -2.56 -20.42 -2.39
CA ASN A 214 -1.95 -21.64 -2.90
C ASN A 214 -0.51 -21.71 -2.40
N GLY A 215 -0.08 -22.82 -1.79
CA GLY A 215 1.29 -23.02 -1.26
C GLY A 215 2.43 -22.90 -2.29
N ILE A 216 2.18 -22.28 -3.44
CA ILE A 216 3.11 -21.89 -4.49
C ILE A 216 4.06 -20.82 -3.91
N PRO A 217 5.38 -21.08 -3.87
CA PRO A 217 6.32 -20.16 -3.26
C PRO A 217 6.31 -18.76 -3.87
N GLY A 218 6.32 -17.74 -3.00
CA GLY A 218 6.37 -16.33 -3.40
C GLY A 218 7.60 -15.98 -4.24
N SER A 219 8.72 -16.68 -4.03
CA SER A 219 10.00 -16.54 -4.74
C SER A 219 9.97 -16.95 -6.21
N LEU A 220 8.90 -17.62 -6.67
CA LEU A 220 8.75 -17.99 -8.08
C LEU A 220 8.38 -16.78 -8.95
N SER A 221 8.95 -16.72 -10.16
CA SER A 221 8.58 -15.74 -11.17
C SER A 221 7.11 -15.88 -11.60
N LYS A 222 6.52 -14.84 -12.19
CA LYS A 222 5.14 -14.87 -12.74
C LYS A 222 4.89 -16.14 -13.57
N TRP A 223 5.79 -16.42 -14.51
CA TRP A 223 5.66 -17.55 -15.43
C TRP A 223 5.85 -18.90 -14.73
N ALA A 224 6.74 -18.97 -13.74
CA ALA A 224 6.91 -20.18 -12.94
C ALA A 224 5.65 -20.50 -12.11
N LYS A 225 5.02 -19.47 -11.53
CA LYS A 225 3.73 -19.61 -10.82
C LYS A 225 2.64 -20.09 -11.78
N GLU A 226 2.62 -19.58 -13.01
CA GLU A 226 1.62 -19.96 -14.00
C GLU A 226 1.77 -21.41 -14.47
N VAL A 227 3.01 -21.89 -14.64
CA VAL A 227 3.27 -23.32 -14.88
C VAL A 227 2.67 -24.17 -13.75
N VAL A 228 2.89 -23.80 -12.49
CA VAL A 228 2.36 -24.54 -11.34
C VAL A 228 0.83 -24.53 -11.33
N ARG A 229 0.17 -23.41 -11.66
CA ARG A 229 -1.29 -23.32 -11.76
C ARG A 229 -1.87 -24.20 -12.87
N LEU A 230 -1.23 -24.22 -14.04
CA LEU A 230 -1.64 -25.09 -15.15
C LEU A 230 -1.56 -26.57 -14.75
N LEU A 231 -0.48 -26.97 -14.07
CA LEU A 231 -0.32 -28.34 -13.57
C LEU A 231 -1.29 -28.69 -12.42
N LEU A 232 -1.64 -27.73 -11.55
CA LEU A 232 -2.67 -27.94 -10.53
C LEU A 232 -4.04 -28.19 -11.15
N LYS A 233 -4.39 -27.41 -12.17
CA LYS A 233 -5.69 -27.45 -12.83
C LYS A 233 -5.87 -28.69 -13.70
N ASN A 234 -4.85 -29.03 -14.49
CA ASN A 234 -4.94 -30.05 -15.54
C ASN A 234 -4.21 -31.36 -15.17
N GLY A 235 -3.47 -31.39 -14.06
CA GLY A 235 -2.67 -32.54 -13.65
C GLY A 235 -1.39 -32.65 -14.46
N GLU A 236 -1.25 -33.73 -15.23
CA GLU A 236 -0.11 -33.94 -16.12
C GLU A 236 -0.35 -33.28 -17.48
N MET A 237 0.60 -32.47 -17.94
CA MET A 237 0.52 -31.77 -19.22
C MET A 237 1.79 -31.95 -20.05
N LYS A 238 1.66 -31.95 -21.37
CA LYS A 238 2.81 -32.01 -22.27
C LYS A 238 3.55 -30.67 -22.30
N HIS A 239 4.88 -30.73 -22.41
CA HIS A 239 5.76 -29.57 -22.52
C HIS A 239 5.25 -28.47 -23.47
N GLN A 240 4.88 -28.88 -24.69
CA GLN A 240 4.44 -27.95 -25.74
C GLN A 240 3.09 -27.33 -25.42
N ASP A 241 2.16 -28.11 -24.86
CA ASP A 241 0.83 -27.63 -24.52
C ASP A 241 0.90 -26.59 -23.39
N ILE A 242 1.80 -26.79 -22.41
CA ILE A 242 2.07 -25.80 -21.36
C ILE A 242 2.62 -24.51 -21.99
N LEU A 243 3.58 -24.59 -22.92
CA LEU A 243 4.13 -23.40 -23.56
C LEU A 243 3.10 -22.66 -24.43
N ILE A 244 2.16 -23.38 -25.05
CA ILE A 244 1.07 -22.81 -25.86
C ILE A 244 0.05 -22.09 -24.95
N GLU A 245 -0.32 -22.71 -23.82
CA GLU A 245 -1.25 -22.11 -22.85
C GLU A 245 -0.67 -20.86 -22.16
N LEU A 246 0.66 -20.80 -21.99
CA LEU A 246 1.36 -19.64 -21.44
C LEU A 246 1.53 -18.50 -22.47
N ASP A 247 0.49 -18.25 -23.28
CA ASP A 247 0.50 -17.29 -24.39
C ASP A 247 1.25 -15.99 -24.03
N VAL A 248 2.06 -15.48 -24.97
CA VAL A 248 2.97 -14.32 -24.81
C VAL A 248 4.30 -14.59 -24.04
N LEU A 249 4.79 -15.84 -23.95
CA LEU A 249 6.14 -16.11 -23.44
C LEU A 249 7.25 -15.49 -24.34
N PRO A 250 8.27 -14.82 -23.77
CA PRO A 250 9.45 -14.42 -24.52
C PRO A 250 10.09 -15.60 -25.26
N LYS A 251 10.53 -15.38 -26.52
CA LYS A 251 11.15 -16.42 -27.38
C LYS A 251 12.33 -17.17 -26.72
N SER A 252 12.95 -16.57 -25.71
CA SER A 252 14.03 -17.18 -24.92
C SER A 252 13.58 -18.34 -24.02
N TYR A 253 12.28 -18.47 -23.72
CA TYR A 253 11.67 -19.54 -22.92
C TYR A 253 11.18 -20.71 -23.78
N ASN A 254 12.10 -21.34 -24.50
CA ASN A 254 11.79 -22.52 -25.31
C ASN A 254 11.73 -23.83 -24.51
N HIS A 255 12.01 -23.79 -23.20
CA HIS A 255 11.96 -24.94 -22.30
C HIS A 255 11.49 -24.52 -20.91
N LEU A 256 10.71 -25.35 -20.21
CA LEU A 256 10.12 -25.00 -18.90
C LEU A 256 11.19 -24.72 -17.85
N SER A 257 12.29 -25.48 -17.84
CA SER A 257 13.40 -25.22 -16.91
C SER A 257 14.00 -23.82 -17.05
N LYS A 258 13.88 -23.17 -18.22
CA LYS A 258 14.37 -21.80 -18.42
C LYS A 258 13.48 -20.77 -17.72
N ILE A 259 12.22 -21.10 -17.42
CA ILE A 259 11.27 -20.26 -16.69
C ILE A 259 11.67 -20.13 -15.20
N PHE A 260 12.32 -21.17 -14.66
CA PHE A 260 12.78 -21.25 -13.28
C PHE A 260 14.27 -20.85 -13.18
N LYS A 261 14.56 -19.55 -13.13
CA LYS A 261 15.95 -19.03 -13.29
C LYS A 261 16.75 -18.89 -12.00
N THR A 262 16.10 -18.47 -10.92
CA THR A 262 16.76 -18.23 -9.62
C THR A 262 17.16 -19.55 -8.97
N PRO A 263 18.13 -19.55 -8.04
CA PRO A 263 18.51 -20.77 -7.29
C PRO A 263 17.28 -21.46 -6.67
N ASP A 264 16.46 -20.71 -5.93
CA ASP A 264 15.25 -21.23 -5.28
C ASP A 264 14.22 -21.78 -6.29
N ALA A 265 14.05 -21.10 -7.43
CA ALA A 265 13.13 -21.57 -8.46
C ALA A 265 13.63 -22.85 -9.14
N LYS A 266 14.95 -22.99 -9.34
CA LYS A 266 15.54 -24.23 -9.89
C LYS A 266 15.39 -25.37 -8.91
N GLU A 267 15.61 -25.13 -7.63
CA GLU A 267 15.40 -26.11 -6.57
C GLU A 267 13.94 -26.57 -6.57
N PHE A 268 13.00 -25.63 -6.56
CA PHE A 268 11.57 -25.93 -6.67
C PHE A 268 11.23 -26.76 -7.90
N PHE A 269 11.75 -26.39 -9.08
CA PHE A 269 11.51 -27.13 -10.32
C PHE A 269 12.03 -28.58 -10.24
N GLN A 270 13.13 -28.82 -9.54
CA GLN A 270 13.70 -30.16 -9.39
C GLN A 270 13.00 -30.99 -8.30
N SER A 271 12.56 -30.34 -7.22
CA SER A 271 11.99 -31.02 -6.06
C SER A 271 10.48 -31.25 -6.19
N GLU A 272 9.74 -30.33 -6.81
CA GLU A 272 8.28 -30.34 -6.81
C GLU A 272 7.66 -30.62 -8.19
N ILE A 273 8.42 -30.51 -9.29
CA ILE A 273 7.93 -30.83 -10.64
C ILE A 273 8.56 -32.14 -11.14
N VAL A 274 7.72 -33.05 -11.61
CA VAL A 274 8.11 -34.34 -12.20
C VAL A 274 8.13 -34.20 -13.72
N ASN A 275 9.20 -34.65 -14.37
CA ASN A 275 9.29 -34.76 -15.83
C ASN A 275 9.33 -36.23 -16.24
N ASN A 276 8.32 -36.68 -16.98
CA ASN A 276 8.25 -38.01 -17.56
C ASN A 276 8.20 -37.92 -19.09
N LYS A 277 9.37 -37.97 -19.74
CA LYS A 277 9.49 -38.03 -21.21
C LYS A 277 8.70 -36.93 -21.94
N SER A 278 8.83 -35.67 -21.48
CA SER A 278 8.17 -34.46 -22.01
C SER A 278 6.76 -34.19 -21.49
N TYR A 279 6.27 -34.99 -20.54
CA TYR A 279 5.10 -34.67 -19.72
C TYR A 279 5.55 -34.16 -18.36
N TYR A 280 4.84 -33.16 -17.86
CA TYR A 280 5.14 -32.47 -16.61
C TYR A 280 3.93 -32.54 -15.68
N SER A 281 4.18 -32.79 -14.40
CA SER A 281 3.17 -32.81 -13.33
C SER A 281 3.78 -32.36 -12.01
N LEU A 282 2.92 -32.02 -11.04
CA LEU A 282 3.37 -31.72 -9.68
C LEU A 282 3.53 -33.02 -8.89
N ARG A 283 4.62 -33.13 -8.13
CA ARG A 283 4.93 -34.31 -7.30
C ARG A 283 3.87 -34.53 -6.22
N ASP A 284 3.45 -33.45 -5.58
CA ASP A 284 2.37 -33.45 -4.59
C ASP A 284 1.48 -32.21 -4.79
N PRO A 285 0.44 -32.32 -5.63
CA PRO A 285 -0.46 -31.19 -5.90
C PRO A 285 -1.16 -30.66 -4.65
N SER A 286 -1.31 -31.45 -3.60
CA SER A 286 -2.04 -31.05 -2.39
C SER A 286 -1.34 -29.94 -1.60
N LYS A 287 -0.01 -29.81 -1.73
CA LYS A 287 0.78 -28.74 -1.12
C LYS A 287 0.50 -27.36 -1.69
N PHE A 288 -0.10 -27.29 -2.88
CA PHE A 288 -0.25 -26.07 -3.66
C PHE A 288 -1.72 -25.71 -3.93
N LYS A 289 -2.65 -26.38 -3.24
CA LYS A 289 -4.09 -26.10 -3.25
C LYS A 289 -4.48 -25.16 -2.11
#